data_AF-A0A7W5A9V1-F1
#
_entry.id   AF-A0A7W5A9V1-F1
#
_cell.length_a   1.000
_cell.length_b   1.000
_cell.length_c   1.000
_cell.angle_alpha   90.00
_cell.angle_beta   90.00
_cell.angle_gamma   90.00
#
_symmetry.space_group_name_H-M   'P 1'
#
loop_
_entity.id
_entity.type
_entity.pdbx_description
1 polymer ?
#
loop_
_entity_poly.entity_id
_entity_poly.type
_entity_poly.pdbx_seq_one_letter_code
_entity_poly.pdbx_strand_id
1 'polypeptide(L)'
;MSPGLVIVLLAVVVVVGVLMSVKIVPAATSFVIERGGQYRTTLGPGLNTIVPLLDRVVARFDLREQVLSMQEPLICRDDYVCEAALNVYFDFEDPSIAYRVDRPQQQLERAIREKLREFAGIVGRDEFLAATQRLTDVAYDATRRSREDWGIRVKRIQVTDLRGPGSA
;
A
#
# COMPACT_ATOMS: atom_id res chain seq x y z
N MET A 1 44.32 23.76 22.20
CA MET A 1 43.89 23.94 20.80
C MET A 1 43.78 25.43 20.55
N SER A 2 44.29 25.96 19.43
CA SER A 2 44.16 27.39 19.13
C SER A 2 42.68 27.75 18.91
N PRO A 3 42.20 28.92 19.37
CA PRO A 3 40.81 29.34 19.16
C PRO A 3 40.39 29.32 17.69
N GLY A 4 41.30 29.65 16.77
CA GLY A 4 41.07 29.59 15.32
C GLY A 4 40.74 28.18 14.81
N LEU A 5 41.42 27.14 15.32
CA LEU A 5 41.14 25.75 14.93
C LEU A 5 39.76 25.29 15.38
N VAL A 6 39.32 25.72 16.58
CA VAL A 6 37.98 25.41 17.11
C VAL A 6 36.89 26.03 16.23
N ILE A 7 37.06 27.29 15.81
CA ILE A 7 36.12 27.98 14.92
C ILE A 7 36.02 27.29 13.57
N VAL A 8 37.16 26.92 12.97
CA VAL A 8 37.19 26.21 11.69
C VAL A 8 36.49 24.85 11.80
N LEU A 9 36.75 24.09 12.87
CA LEU A 9 36.09 22.79 13.09
C LEU A 9 34.57 22.95 13.23
N LEU A 10 34.12 23.93 14.00
CA LEU A 10 32.69 24.21 14.17
C LEU A 10 32.03 24.59 12.84
N ALA A 11 32.67 25.45 12.05
CA ALA A 11 32.17 25.85 10.73
C ALA A 11 32.04 24.65 9.79
N VAL A 12 33.03 23.75 9.77
CA VAL A 12 32.98 22.52 8.97
C VAL A 12 31.81 21.63 9.41
N VAL A 13 31.61 21.43 10.71
CA VAL A 13 30.49 20.62 11.24
C VAL A 13 29.14 21.22 10.84
N VAL A 14 28.98 22.54 10.93
CA VAL A 14 27.74 23.22 10.51
C VAL A 14 27.49 23.03 9.01
N VAL A 15 28.49 23.25 8.17
CA VAL A 15 28.37 23.10 6.72
C VAL A 15 28.00 21.65 6.36
N VAL A 16 28.68 20.67 6.94
CA VAL A 16 28.39 19.25 6.72
C VAL A 16 26.97 18.92 7.19
N GLY A 17 26.54 19.43 8.34
CA GLY A 17 25.19 19.24 8.87
C GLY A 17 24.12 19.79 7.94
N VAL A 18 24.31 20.99 7.38
CA VAL A 18 23.38 21.59 6.41
C VAL A 18 23.34 20.76 5.13
N LEU A 19 24.48 20.34 4.59
CA LEU A 19 24.52 19.54 3.36
C LEU A 19 23.83 18.17 3.55
N MET A 20 24.02 17.52 4.70
CA MET A 20 23.35 16.25 5.03
C MET A 20 21.86 16.41 5.33
N SER A 21 21.41 17.62 5.68
CA SER A 21 20.00 17.88 5.99
C SER A 21 19.11 17.86 4.75
N VAL A 22 19.66 18.14 3.56
CA VAL A 22 18.89 18.20 2.32
C VAL A 22 18.62 16.79 1.82
N LYS A 23 17.34 16.44 1.70
CA LYS A 23 16.88 15.14 1.19
C LYS A 23 15.99 15.35 -0.03
N ILE A 24 16.41 14.78 -1.15
CA ILE A 24 15.61 14.79 -2.38
C ILE A 24 14.77 13.51 -2.43
N VAL A 25 13.45 13.68 -2.51
CA VAL A 25 12.48 12.60 -2.66
C VAL A 25 12.11 12.49 -4.15
N PRO A 26 12.25 11.31 -4.79
CA PRO A 26 11.87 11.11 -6.18
C PRO A 26 10.41 11.43 -6.47
N ALA A 27 10.13 11.79 -7.72
CA ALA A 27 8.76 12.02 -8.19
C ALA A 27 7.88 10.78 -8.00
N ALA A 28 6.63 11.01 -7.60
CA ALA A 28 5.63 9.99 -7.29
C ALA A 28 6.10 8.95 -6.25
N THR A 29 6.95 9.35 -5.31
CA THR A 29 7.29 8.55 -4.14
C THR A 29 7.15 9.38 -2.87
N SER A 30 6.96 8.71 -1.75
CA SER A 30 6.87 9.32 -0.44
C SER A 30 7.75 8.58 0.55
N PHE A 31 8.50 9.32 1.37
CA PHE A 31 9.38 8.75 2.38
C PHE A 31 8.81 9.02 3.76
N VAL A 32 8.66 7.97 4.57
CA VAL A 32 8.26 8.11 5.97
C VAL A 32 9.49 8.21 6.85
N ILE A 33 9.50 9.21 7.72
CA ILE A 33 10.61 9.55 8.59
C ILE A 33 10.26 9.26 10.03
N GLU A 34 11.18 8.60 10.72
CA GLU A 34 11.18 8.47 12.17
C GLU A 34 12.26 9.28 12.84
N ARG A 35 11.99 9.69 14.07
CA ARG A 35 12.97 10.24 15.00
C ARG A 35 12.86 9.50 16.32
N GLY A 36 13.96 8.91 16.78
CA GLY A 36 13.98 8.16 18.05
C GLY A 36 13.02 6.96 18.09
N GLY A 37 12.69 6.38 16.93
CA GLY A 37 11.76 5.24 16.82
C GLY A 37 10.27 5.61 16.86
N GLN A 38 9.92 6.89 16.70
CA GLN A 38 8.54 7.34 16.54
C GLN A 38 8.35 8.04 15.20
N TYR A 39 7.15 7.90 14.64
CA TYR A 39 6.73 8.64 13.45
C TYR A 39 6.92 10.14 13.65
N ARG A 40 7.64 10.79 12.73
CA ARG A 40 7.84 12.23 12.73
C ARG A 40 7.01 12.91 11.65
N THR A 41 7.21 12.49 10.40
CA THR A 41 6.59 13.13 9.24
C THR A 41 6.70 12.25 7.99
N THR A 42 5.93 12.60 6.98
CA THR A 42 5.94 12.01 5.64
C THR A 42 6.46 13.05 4.66
N LEU A 43 7.56 12.74 3.98
CA LEU A 43 8.16 13.62 2.96
C LEU A 43 7.56 13.31 1.59
N GLY A 44 6.94 14.32 0.99
CA GLY A 44 6.46 14.24 -0.39
C GLY A 44 7.56 14.46 -1.42
N PRO A 45 7.24 14.34 -2.72
CA PRO A 45 8.19 14.55 -3.81
C PRO A 45 8.88 15.92 -3.77
N GLY A 46 10.17 15.96 -4.13
CA GLY A 46 10.95 17.19 -4.21
C GLY A 46 11.96 17.36 -3.08
N LEU A 47 12.34 18.61 -2.84
CA LEU A 47 13.38 18.96 -1.87
C LEU A 47 12.79 19.06 -0.47
N ASN A 48 13.31 18.25 0.44
CA ASN A 48 12.89 18.18 1.83
C ASN A 48 14.09 18.36 2.76
N THR A 49 13.83 18.64 4.03
CA THR A 49 14.88 18.79 5.05
C THR A 49 14.67 17.82 6.19
N ILE A 50 15.73 17.09 6.53
CA ILE A 50 15.79 16.17 7.67
C ILE A 50 16.91 16.61 8.61
N VAL A 51 16.79 16.28 9.89
CA VAL A 51 17.90 16.45 10.84
C VAL A 51 18.79 15.22 10.73
N PRO A 52 20.01 15.34 10.19
CA PRO A 52 20.90 14.21 10.04
C PRO A 52 21.19 13.58 11.41
N LEU A 53 21.47 12.27 11.42
CA LEU A 53 21.68 11.41 12.59
C LEU A 53 20.43 11.12 13.43
N LEU A 54 19.54 12.10 13.64
CA LEU A 54 18.31 11.92 14.43
C LEU A 54 17.16 11.33 13.61
N ASP A 55 17.05 11.75 12.35
CA ASP A 55 15.99 11.32 11.45
C ASP A 55 16.43 10.16 10.57
N ARG A 56 15.55 9.18 10.41
CA ARG A 56 15.78 8.00 9.55
C ARG A 56 14.60 7.79 8.61
N VAL A 57 14.90 7.46 7.35
CA VAL A 57 13.89 7.01 6.39
C VAL A 57 13.60 5.54 6.68
N VAL A 58 12.38 5.23 7.13
CA VAL A 58 11.99 3.87 7.51
C VAL A 58 11.14 3.16 6.47
N ALA A 59 10.36 3.91 5.70
CA ALA A 59 9.53 3.35 4.64
C ALA A 59 9.53 4.27 3.41
N ARG A 60 9.35 3.66 2.25
CA ARG A 60 9.22 4.34 0.96
C ARG A 60 7.97 3.79 0.28
N PHE A 61 7.05 4.67 -0.04
CA PHE A 61 5.81 4.31 -0.72
C PHE A 61 5.84 4.87 -2.14
N ASP A 62 5.46 4.04 -3.10
CA ASP A 62 5.20 4.48 -4.47
C ASP A 62 3.79 5.05 -4.52
N LEU A 63 3.65 6.29 -4.96
CA LEU A 63 2.37 6.99 -5.06
C LEU A 63 1.72 6.77 -6.43
N ARG A 64 2.39 6.05 -7.34
CA ARG A 64 1.81 5.67 -8.63
C ARG A 64 0.70 4.68 -8.44
N GLU A 65 -0.15 4.60 -9.46
CA GLU A 65 -1.14 3.54 -9.54
C GLU A 65 -0.44 2.19 -9.69
N GLN A 66 -0.87 1.25 -8.85
CA GLN A 66 -0.38 -0.12 -8.80
C GLN A 66 -1.53 -1.08 -9.08
N VAL A 67 -1.18 -2.27 -9.56
CA VAL A 67 -2.12 -3.35 -9.83
C VAL A 67 -1.81 -4.51 -8.91
N LEU A 68 -2.79 -4.92 -8.11
CA LEU A 68 -2.79 -6.18 -7.39
C LEU A 68 -3.62 -7.18 -8.19
N SER A 69 -2.97 -8.19 -8.76
CA SER A 69 -3.63 -9.30 -9.44
C SER A 69 -3.86 -10.44 -8.46
N MET A 70 -5.10 -10.92 -8.39
CA MET A 70 -5.53 -11.97 -7.47
C MET A 70 -6.21 -13.09 -8.23
N GLN A 71 -5.90 -14.33 -7.86
CA GLN A 71 -6.61 -15.54 -8.25
C GLN A 71 -6.94 -16.28 -6.97
N GLU A 72 -8.22 -16.43 -6.67
CA GLU A 72 -8.67 -17.07 -5.44
C GLU A 72 -9.52 -18.31 -5.78
N PRO A 73 -9.08 -19.51 -5.37
CA PRO A 73 -9.93 -20.69 -5.40
C PRO A 73 -10.97 -20.60 -4.26
N LEU A 74 -12.21 -20.88 -4.60
CA LEU A 74 -13.38 -20.74 -3.75
C LEU A 74 -14.21 -22.03 -3.81
N ILE A 75 -15.07 -22.23 -2.82
CA ILE A 75 -16.07 -23.31 -2.83
C ILE A 75 -17.43 -22.63 -2.91
N CYS A 76 -18.13 -22.88 -4.02
CA CYS A 76 -19.49 -22.41 -4.21
C CYS A 76 -20.48 -23.21 -3.35
N ARG A 77 -21.68 -22.67 -3.14
CA ARG A 77 -22.72 -23.27 -2.27
C ARG A 77 -23.04 -24.75 -2.59
N ASP A 78 -22.93 -25.13 -3.86
CA ASP A 78 -23.23 -26.49 -4.35
C ASP A 78 -22.01 -27.44 -4.30
N ASP A 79 -21.04 -27.18 -3.41
CA ASP A 79 -19.77 -27.92 -3.27
C ASP A 79 -18.92 -27.97 -4.55
N TYR A 80 -19.12 -26.99 -5.43
CA TYR A 80 -18.39 -26.85 -6.68
C TYR A 80 -17.17 -25.95 -6.47
N VAL A 81 -16.00 -26.38 -6.92
CA VAL A 81 -14.78 -25.58 -6.87
C VAL A 81 -14.91 -24.45 -7.89
N CYS A 82 -14.82 -23.21 -7.45
CA CYS A 82 -14.91 -22.02 -8.28
C CYS A 82 -13.58 -21.26 -8.20
N GLU A 83 -13.24 -20.46 -9.19
CA GLU A 83 -12.06 -19.59 -9.14
C GLU A 83 -12.43 -18.18 -9.58
N ALA A 84 -12.07 -17.18 -8.77
CA ALA A 84 -12.22 -15.77 -9.10
C ALA A 84 -10.86 -15.15 -9.44
N ALA A 85 -10.73 -14.62 -10.65
CA ALA A 85 -9.57 -13.84 -11.06
C ALA A 85 -9.95 -12.36 -11.19
N LEU A 86 -9.23 -11.47 -10.51
CA LEU A 86 -9.48 -10.03 -10.56
C LEU A 86 -8.20 -9.19 -10.43
N ASN A 87 -8.28 -7.97 -10.95
CA ASN A 87 -7.25 -6.94 -10.80
C ASN A 87 -7.79 -5.77 -9.98
N VAL A 88 -7.05 -5.38 -8.95
CA VAL A 88 -7.36 -4.23 -8.09
C VAL A 88 -6.35 -3.12 -8.37
N TYR A 89 -6.84 -2.00 -8.88
CA TYR A 89 -6.06 -0.80 -9.16
C TYR A 89 -6.13 0.11 -7.94
N PHE A 90 -4.98 0.40 -7.35
CA PHE A 90 -4.89 1.19 -6.12
C PHE A 90 -3.67 2.10 -6.11
N ASP A 91 -3.67 3.11 -5.23
CA ASP A 91 -2.48 3.88 -4.88
C ASP A 91 -2.41 4.12 -3.36
N PHE A 92 -1.22 4.43 -2.87
CA PHE A 92 -1.00 4.86 -1.49
C PHE A 92 -1.37 6.34 -1.36
N GLU A 93 -2.57 6.62 -0.88
CA GLU A 93 -3.08 7.99 -0.68
C GLU A 93 -2.49 8.59 0.61
N ASP A 94 -2.42 7.81 1.68
CA ASP A 94 -1.82 8.23 2.96
C ASP A 94 -0.69 7.29 3.41
N PRO A 95 0.56 7.62 3.06
CA PRO A 95 1.74 6.87 3.49
C PRO A 95 1.94 6.81 5.01
N SER A 96 1.36 7.74 5.78
CA SER A 96 1.47 7.74 7.25
C SER A 96 0.57 6.68 7.90
N ILE A 97 -0.62 6.44 7.32
CA ILE A 97 -1.48 5.33 7.72
C ILE A 97 -0.86 4.02 7.24
N ALA A 98 -0.45 3.95 5.97
CA ALA A 98 0.16 2.76 5.38
C ALA A 98 1.41 2.31 6.15
N TYR A 99 2.18 3.24 6.70
CA TYR A 99 3.33 2.95 7.57
C TYR A 99 2.95 2.25 8.88
N ARG A 100 1.80 2.59 9.46
CA ARG A 100 1.34 2.04 10.75
C ARG A 100 0.79 0.62 10.64
N VAL A 101 0.70 0.09 9.43
CA VAL A 101 0.12 -1.22 9.13
C VAL A 101 1.21 -2.15 8.64
N ASP A 102 1.27 -3.35 9.20
CA ASP A 102 2.14 -4.39 8.65
C ASP A 102 1.58 -4.85 7.29
N ARG A 103 2.37 -4.60 6.25
CA ARG A 103 2.10 -4.98 4.85
C ARG A 103 0.68 -4.59 4.38
N PRO A 104 0.41 -3.29 4.20
CA PRO A 104 -0.94 -2.78 3.89
C PRO A 104 -1.57 -3.41 2.64
N GLN A 105 -0.77 -3.69 1.60
CA GLN A 105 -1.25 -4.39 0.40
C GLN A 105 -1.77 -5.81 0.70
N GLN A 106 -1.12 -6.54 1.62
CA GLN A 106 -1.58 -7.87 2.01
C GLN A 106 -2.88 -7.82 2.83
N GLN A 107 -3.10 -6.75 3.60
CA GLN A 107 -4.36 -6.57 4.31
C GLN A 107 -5.52 -6.29 3.36
N LEU A 108 -5.29 -5.45 2.34
CA LEU A 108 -6.25 -5.23 1.25
C LEU A 108 -6.63 -6.55 0.56
N GLU A 109 -5.63 -7.34 0.18
CA GLU A 109 -5.83 -8.65 -0.45
C GLU A 109 -6.66 -9.59 0.44
N ARG A 110 -6.36 -9.64 1.75
CA ARG A 110 -7.08 -10.47 2.72
C ARG A 110 -8.54 -10.08 2.86
N ALA A 111 -8.83 -8.79 2.96
CA ALA A 111 -10.20 -8.31 3.10
C ALA A 111 -11.06 -8.63 1.88
N ILE A 112 -10.50 -8.47 0.68
CA ILE A 112 -11.18 -8.88 -0.56
C ILE A 112 -11.40 -10.39 -0.57
N ARG A 113 -10.37 -11.19 -0.26
CA ARG A 113 -10.47 -12.66 -0.19
C ARG A 113 -11.57 -13.12 0.76
N GLU A 114 -11.68 -12.52 1.94
CA GLU A 114 -12.73 -12.84 2.91
C GLU A 114 -14.13 -12.62 2.32
N LYS A 115 -14.34 -11.49 1.66
CA LYS A 115 -15.63 -11.16 1.02
C LYS A 115 -15.94 -12.04 -0.19
N LEU A 116 -14.94 -12.42 -0.97
CA LEU A 116 -15.12 -13.38 -2.07
C LEU A 116 -15.54 -14.76 -1.55
N ARG A 117 -14.98 -15.21 -0.42
CA ARG A 117 -15.35 -16.48 0.23
C ARG A 117 -16.78 -16.44 0.78
N GLU A 118 -17.16 -15.34 1.43
CA GLU A 118 -18.53 -15.12 1.91
C GLU A 118 -19.54 -15.18 0.73
N PHE A 119 -19.23 -14.49 -0.36
CA PHE A 119 -20.06 -14.48 -1.57
C PHE A 119 -20.17 -15.87 -2.21
N ALA A 120 -19.05 -16.59 -2.41
CA ALA A 120 -19.07 -17.93 -2.99
C ALA A 120 -19.91 -18.91 -2.16
N GLY A 121 -19.87 -18.82 -0.83
CA GLY A 121 -20.64 -19.69 0.05
C GLY A 121 -22.16 -19.58 -0.09
N ILE A 122 -22.67 -18.49 -0.67
CA ILE A 122 -24.11 -18.25 -0.84
C ILE A 122 -24.60 -18.36 -2.29
N VAL A 123 -23.69 -18.41 -3.29
CA VAL A 123 -24.06 -18.54 -4.71
C VAL A 123 -23.79 -19.94 -5.25
N GLY A 124 -24.68 -20.40 -6.12
CA GLY A 124 -24.49 -21.66 -6.86
C GLY A 124 -23.47 -21.50 -8.00
N ARG A 125 -23.08 -22.62 -8.62
CA ARG A 125 -22.10 -22.62 -9.73
C ARG A 125 -22.51 -21.71 -10.89
N ASP A 126 -23.70 -21.94 -11.44
CA ASP A 126 -24.13 -21.26 -12.67
C ASP A 126 -24.36 -19.76 -12.42
N GLU A 127 -24.80 -19.42 -11.21
CA GLU A 127 -24.92 -18.03 -10.75
C GLU A 127 -23.55 -17.37 -10.60
N PHE A 128 -22.57 -18.08 -10.01
CA PHE A 128 -21.21 -17.57 -9.87
C PHE A 128 -20.59 -17.22 -11.22
N LEU A 129 -20.71 -18.09 -12.22
CA LEU A 129 -20.17 -17.84 -13.57
C LEU A 129 -20.80 -16.61 -14.25
N ALA A 130 -22.02 -16.24 -13.87
CA ALA A 130 -22.71 -15.04 -14.36
C ALA A 130 -22.56 -13.81 -13.44
N ALA A 131 -21.84 -13.93 -12.30
CA ALA A 131 -21.85 -12.94 -11.23
C ALA A 131 -20.73 -11.88 -11.32
N THR A 132 -20.17 -11.59 -12.49
CA THR A 132 -19.07 -10.62 -12.66
C THR A 132 -19.35 -9.26 -12.00
N GLN A 133 -20.54 -8.70 -12.23
CA GLN A 133 -20.92 -7.41 -11.63
C GLN A 133 -21.07 -7.51 -10.11
N ARG A 134 -21.82 -8.51 -9.62
CA ARG A 134 -22.04 -8.70 -8.18
C ARG A 134 -20.74 -8.94 -7.43
N LEU A 135 -19.84 -9.74 -8.00
CA LEU A 135 -18.53 -10.02 -7.42
C LEU A 135 -17.64 -8.77 -7.41
N THR A 136 -17.74 -7.91 -8.43
CA THR A 136 -17.08 -6.59 -8.44
C THR A 136 -17.61 -5.71 -7.31
N ASP A 137 -18.92 -5.66 -7.10
CA ASP A 137 -19.54 -4.87 -6.04
C ASP A 137 -19.13 -5.38 -4.64
N VAL A 138 -19.14 -6.69 -4.43
CA VAL A 138 -18.66 -7.35 -3.20
C VAL A 138 -17.19 -7.03 -2.92
N ALA A 139 -16.35 -7.14 -3.94
CA ALA A 139 -14.93 -6.80 -3.83
C ALA A 139 -14.74 -5.31 -3.53
N TYR A 140 -15.56 -4.42 -4.11
CA TYR A 140 -15.50 -2.99 -3.81
C TYR A 140 -15.91 -2.69 -2.37
N ASP A 141 -16.98 -3.32 -1.89
CA ASP A 141 -17.46 -3.19 -0.52
C ASP A 141 -16.40 -3.62 0.51
N ALA A 142 -15.61 -4.65 0.20
CA ALA A 142 -14.47 -5.08 1.02
C ALA A 142 -13.40 -3.98 1.22
N THR A 143 -13.34 -3.02 0.30
CA THR A 143 -12.32 -1.96 0.27
C THR A 143 -12.81 -0.61 0.80
N ARG A 144 -14.06 -0.51 1.26
CA ARG A 144 -14.65 0.79 1.66
C ARG A 144 -13.85 1.54 2.73
N ARG A 145 -13.22 0.81 3.66
CA ARG A 145 -12.38 1.37 4.73
C ARG A 145 -10.88 1.37 4.41
N SER A 146 -10.46 0.96 3.22
CA SER A 146 -9.03 0.78 2.90
C SER A 146 -8.20 2.05 3.09
N ARG A 147 -8.82 3.23 2.88
CA ARG A 147 -8.16 4.52 3.09
C ARG A 147 -7.82 4.75 4.57
N GLU A 148 -8.78 4.50 5.44
CA GLU A 148 -8.68 4.72 6.88
C GLU A 148 -7.84 3.65 7.57
N ASP A 149 -8.00 2.39 7.13
CA ASP A 149 -7.36 1.24 7.74
C ASP A 149 -5.93 1.07 7.27
N TRP A 150 -5.64 1.32 5.98
CA TRP A 150 -4.35 0.98 5.36
C TRP A 150 -3.71 2.10 4.54
N GLY A 151 -4.31 3.29 4.49
CA GLY A 151 -3.79 4.40 3.68
C GLY A 151 -3.86 4.15 2.18
N ILE A 152 -4.68 3.18 1.74
CA ILE A 152 -4.81 2.78 0.35
C ILE A 152 -6.11 3.32 -0.22
N ARG A 153 -6.03 4.00 -1.36
CA ARG A 153 -7.20 4.32 -2.18
C ARG A 153 -7.33 3.30 -3.29
N VAL A 154 -8.46 2.59 -3.28
CA VAL A 154 -8.87 1.74 -4.40
C VAL A 154 -9.56 2.60 -5.45
N LYS A 155 -9.09 2.50 -6.69
CA LYS A 155 -9.61 3.26 -7.83
C LYS A 155 -10.57 2.44 -8.67
N ARG A 156 -10.21 1.19 -8.93
CA ARG A 156 -10.97 0.30 -9.80
C ARG A 156 -10.72 -1.15 -9.43
N ILE A 157 -11.77 -1.96 -9.52
CA ILE A 157 -11.68 -3.42 -9.45
C ILE A 157 -12.20 -3.96 -10.79
N GLN A 158 -11.45 -4.88 -11.38
CA GLN A 158 -11.79 -5.51 -12.64
C GLN A 158 -11.74 -7.03 -12.47
N VAL A 159 -12.91 -7.66 -12.42
CA VAL A 159 -13.02 -9.11 -12.53
C VAL A 159 -12.59 -9.50 -13.95
N THR A 160 -11.54 -10.31 -14.01
CA THR A 160 -10.90 -10.71 -15.26
C THR A 160 -11.47 -12.03 -15.74
N ASP A 161 -11.73 -12.96 -14.82
CA ASP A 161 -12.27 -14.27 -15.16
C ASP A 161 -12.99 -14.91 -13.96
N LEU A 162 -13.98 -15.76 -14.25
CA LEU A 162 -14.69 -16.59 -13.29
C LEU A 162 -14.75 -18.00 -13.86
N ARG A 163 -14.05 -18.93 -13.21
CA ARG A 163 -13.83 -20.29 -13.72
C ARG A 163 -14.32 -21.37 -12.78
N GLY A 164 -14.45 -22.58 -13.32
CA GLY A 164 -14.66 -23.82 -12.57
C GLY A 164 -13.75 -24.94 -13.08
N PRO A 165 -13.62 -26.08 -12.38
CA PRO A 165 -12.86 -27.23 -12.84
C PRO A 165 -13.37 -27.67 -14.21
N GLY A 166 -12.47 -27.62 -15.21
CA GLY A 166 -12.73 -28.04 -16.59
C GLY A 166 -12.87 -26.92 -17.62
N SER A 167 -12.84 -25.64 -17.23
CA SER A 167 -12.76 -24.52 -18.18
C SER A 167 -11.29 -24.17 -18.46
N ALA A 168 -10.68 -24.86 -19.42
CA ALA A 168 -9.37 -24.53 -19.99
C ALA A 168 -9.50 -24.31 -21.50
#